data_AF-A0A450SAH5-F1
#
_entry.id   AF-A0A450SAH5-F1
#
_cell.length_a   1.000
_cell.length_b   1.000
_cell.length_c   1.000
_cell.angle_alpha   90.00
_cell.angle_beta   90.00
_cell.angle_gamma   90.00
#
_symmetry.space_group_name_H-M   'P 1'
#
loop_
_entity.id
_entity.type
_entity.pdbx_description
1 polymer ?
#
loop_
_entity_poly.entity_id
_entity_poly.type
_entity_poly.pdbx_seq_one_letter_code
_entity_poly.pdbx_strand_id
1 'polypeptide(L)' 'MCCRLEPMKKVAKTVKEHLWDILNAIVLKVSNGPAEGLNSRIKALKVRNRGFRNKQCFANAIYFHLGGLTSIPGWP' A
#
# COMPACT_ATOMS: atom_id res chain seq x y z
N MET A 1 -9.00 6.01 -32.46
CA MET A 1 -9.22 5.97 -30.99
C MET A 1 -10.19 4.81 -30.73
N CYS A 2 -9.69 3.59 -30.61
CA CYS A 2 -10.54 2.39 -30.51
C CYS A 2 -10.76 2.02 -29.04
N CYS A 3 -12.02 1.76 -28.71
CA CYS A 3 -12.55 1.70 -27.37
C CYS A 3 -11.81 0.67 -26.50
N ARG A 4 -11.32 1.13 -25.34
CA ARG A 4 -10.63 0.36 -24.28
C ARG A 4 -11.59 -0.60 -23.55
N LEU A 5 -12.34 -1.44 -24.28
CA LEU A 5 -13.32 -2.35 -23.68
C LEU A 5 -12.68 -3.43 -22.81
N GLU A 6 -11.49 -3.91 -23.18
CA GLU A 6 -10.77 -4.94 -22.43
C GLU A 6 -10.45 -4.53 -20.97
N PRO A 7 -9.87 -3.35 -20.69
CA PRO A 7 -9.66 -2.94 -19.31
C PRO A 7 -10.98 -2.76 -18.54
N MET A 8 -12.07 -2.31 -19.18
CA MET A 8 -13.37 -2.23 -18.50
C MET A 8 -13.95 -3.63 -18.19
N LYS A 9 -13.80 -4.60 -19.10
CA LYS A 9 -14.18 -6.00 -18.86
C LYS A 9 -13.39 -6.60 -17.70
N LYS A 10 -12.09 -6.30 -17.61
CA LYS A 10 -11.24 -6.77 -16.51
C LYS A 10 -11.71 -6.22 -15.16
N VAL A 11 -12.00 -4.92 -15.09
CA VAL A 11 -12.55 -4.29 -13.87
C VAL A 11 -13.89 -4.93 -13.50
N ALA A 12 -14.80 -5.12 -14.46
CA ALA A 12 -16.09 -5.76 -14.20
C ALA A 12 -15.94 -7.20 -13.67
N LYS A 13 -14.96 -7.96 -14.19
CA LYS A 13 -14.65 -9.31 -13.70
C LYS A 13 -14.15 -9.28 -12.26
N THR A 14 -13.23 -8.38 -11.92
CA THR A 14 -12.71 -8.24 -10.55
C THR A 14 -13.80 -7.81 -9.57
N VAL A 15 -14.70 -6.90 -9.96
CA VAL A 15 -15.85 -6.52 -9.13
C VAL A 15 -16.79 -7.71 -8.90
N LYS A 16 -17.03 -8.53 -9.93
CA LYS A 16 -17.87 -9.74 -9.80
C LYS A 16 -17.24 -10.79 -8.88
N GLU A 17 -15.92 -10.97 -8.96
CA GLU A 17 -15.17 -11.92 -8.12
C GLU A 17 -15.17 -11.53 -6.64
N HIS A 18 -15.12 -10.23 -6.32
CA HIS A 18 -15.05 -9.70 -4.96
C HIS A 18 -16.35 -9.03 -4.47
N LEU A 19 -17.47 -9.25 -5.14
CA LEU A 19 -18.72 -8.54 -4.86
C LEU A 19 -19.18 -8.70 -3.40
N TRP A 20 -19.03 -9.92 -2.85
CA TRP A 20 -19.40 -10.21 -1.47
C TRP A 20 -18.55 -9.46 -0.44
N ASP A 21 -17.24 -9.37 -0.69
CA ASP A 21 -16.32 -8.61 0.18
C ASP A 21 -16.64 -7.11 0.14
N ILE A 22 -16.99 -6.59 -1.04
CA ILE A 22 -17.40 -5.19 -1.23
C ILE A 22 -18.69 -4.91 -0.44
N LEU A 23 -19.70 -5.78 -0.56
CA LEU A 23 -20.95 -5.64 0.18
C LEU A 23 -20.72 -5.74 1.70
N ASN A 24 -19.90 -6.68 2.15
CA ASN A 24 -19.54 -6.81 3.55
C ASN A 24 -18.81 -5.57 4.07
N ALA A 25 -17.88 -5.00 3.30
CA ALA A 25 -17.20 -3.76 3.68
C ALA A 25 -18.16 -2.57 3.84
N ILE A 26 -19.18 -2.48 2.97
CA ILE A 26 -20.22 -1.44 3.05
C ILE A 26 -21.11 -1.65 4.30
N VAL A 27 -21.57 -2.88 4.52
CA VAL A 27 -22.43 -3.22 5.68
C VAL A 27 -21.69 -3.01 7.00
N LEU A 28 -20.44 -3.45 7.07
CA LEU A 28 -19.57 -3.32 8.24
C LEU A 28 -18.97 -1.90 8.38
N LYS A 29 -19.25 -0.98 7.44
CA LYS A 29 -18.72 0.38 7.37
C LYS A 29 -17.20 0.43 7.55
N VAL A 30 -16.50 -0.52 6.95
CA VAL A 30 -15.05 -0.61 7.05
C VAL A 30 -14.43 0.54 6.27
N SER A 31 -13.60 1.34 6.94
CA SER A 31 -12.85 2.41 6.30
C SER A 31 -11.49 1.90 5.86
N ASN A 32 -11.15 2.09 4.58
CA ASN A 32 -9.80 1.85 4.04
C ASN A 32 -8.82 2.97 4.43
N GLY A 33 -9.29 4.04 5.10
CA GLY A 33 -8.50 5.22 5.44
C GLY A 33 -7.20 4.92 6.21
N PRO A 34 -7.20 4.06 7.26
CA PRO A 34 -5.97 3.70 7.96
C PRO A 34 -4.95 2.99 7.06
N ALA A 35 -5.40 2.07 6.20
CA ALA A 35 -4.55 1.34 5.28
C ALA A 35 -3.98 2.26 4.18
N GLU A 36 -4.78 3.19 3.66
CA GLU A 36 -4.33 4.22 2.70
C GLU A 36 -3.33 5.19 3.34
N GLY A 37 -3.53 5.55 4.60
CA GLY A 37 -2.58 6.36 5.37
C GLY A 37 -1.23 5.66 5.52
N LEU A 38 -1.23 4.37 5.86
CA LEU A 38 -0.01 3.56 5.90
C LEU A 38 0.66 3.47 4.53
N ASN A 39 -0.11 3.18 3.48
CA ASN A 39 0.43 3.08 2.12
C ASN A 39 1.04 4.40 1.63
N SER A 40 0.45 5.54 2.02
CA SER A 40 0.97 6.88 1.72
C SER A 40 2.26 7.19 2.46
N ARG A 41 2.36 6.81 3.74
CA ARG A 41 3.61 6.91 4.53
C ARG A 41 4.73 6.06 3.94
N ILE A 42 4.42 4.82 3.54
CA ILE A 42 5.37 3.92 2.87
C ILE A 42 5.83 4.51 1.53
N LYS A 43 4.92 5.09 0.74
CA LYS A 43 5.26 5.75 -0.52
C LYS A 43 6.16 6.97 -0.30
N ALA A 44 5.88 7.79 0.72
CA ALA A 44 6.72 8.93 1.11
C ALA A 44 8.13 8.47 1.56
N LEU A 45 8.20 7.38 2.34
CA LEU A 45 9.46 6.71 2.67
C LEU A 45 10.18 6.22 1.41
N LYS A 46 9.48 5.66 0.43
CA LYS A 46 10.09 5.17 -0.82
C LYS A 46 10.67 6.32 -1.65
N VAL A 47 9.98 7.45 -1.71
CA VAL A 47 10.46 8.65 -2.41
C VAL A 47 11.68 9.24 -1.71
N ARG A 48 11.66 9.35 -0.37
CA ARG A 48 12.83 9.77 0.42
C ARG A 48 14.01 8.82 0.28
N ASN A 49 13.72 7.52 0.16
CA ASN A 49 14.73 6.48 0.03
C ASN A 49 15.16 6.18 -1.42
N ARG A 50 14.76 6.98 -2.43
CA ARG A 50 15.18 6.80 -3.83
C ARG A 50 16.70 6.89 -4.04
N GLY A 51 17.47 7.33 -3.04
CA GLY A 51 18.94 7.31 -3.02
C GLY A 51 19.58 6.05 -2.43
N PHE A 52 18.82 5.11 -1.84
CA PHE A 52 19.40 3.91 -1.21
C PHE A 52 19.57 2.78 -2.22
N ARG A 53 20.83 2.36 -2.40
CA ARG A 53 21.24 1.25 -3.28
C ARG A 53 20.78 -0.14 -2.82
N ASN A 54 20.28 -0.27 -1.59
CA ASN A 54 19.96 -1.56 -0.95
C ASN A 54 18.53 -1.60 -0.37
N LYS A 55 17.77 -2.66 -0.72
CA LYS A 55 16.39 -2.90 -0.26
C LYS A 55 16.27 -3.14 1.26
N GLN A 56 17.32 -3.65 1.90
CA GLN A 56 17.34 -3.89 3.34
C GLN A 56 17.28 -2.59 4.14
N CYS A 57 17.95 -1.53 3.67
CA CYS A 57 17.90 -0.21 4.31
C CYS A 57 16.49 0.40 4.23
N PHE A 58 15.76 0.16 3.14
CA PHE A 58 14.37 0.60 3.00
C PHE A 58 13.43 -0.10 3.99
N ALA A 59 13.57 -1.42 4.17
CA ALA A 59 12.80 -2.17 5.16
C ALA A 59 13.10 -1.67 6.59
N ASN A 60 14.38 -1.47 6.93
CA ASN A 60 14.78 -0.95 8.24
C ASN A 60 14.23 0.45 8.51
N ALA A 61 14.23 1.34 7.51
CA ALA A 61 13.66 2.69 7.65
C ALA A 61 12.14 2.66 7.87
N ILE A 62 11.42 1.73 7.23
CA ILE A 62 9.99 1.49 7.50
C ILE A 62 9.80 1.04 8.95
N TYR A 63 10.52 0.02 9.41
CA TYR A 63 10.42 -0.44 10.79
C TYR A 63 10.80 0.64 11.83
N PHE A 64 11.78 1.49 11.53
CA PHE A 64 12.18 2.60 12.40
C PHE A 64 11.09 3.69 12.47
N HIS A 65 10.53 4.11 11.33
CA HIS A 65 9.55 5.21 11.28
C HIS A 65 8.10 4.80 11.57
N LEU A 66 7.76 3.51 11.43
CA LEU A 66 6.39 2.99 11.58
C LEU A 66 6.27 1.95 12.70
N GLY A 67 7.37 1.30 13.11
CA GLY A 67 7.38 0.24 14.13
C GLY A 67 7.88 0.67 15.51
N GLY A 68 8.29 1.93 15.70
CA GLY A 68 8.65 2.47 17.03
C GLY A 68 9.96 1.93 17.62
N LEU A 69 10.81 1.28 16.81
CA LEU A 69 12.11 0.80 17.27
C LEU A 69 13.08 1.98 17.44
N THR A 70 13.52 2.22 18.67
CA THR A 70 14.38 3.36 19.05
C THR A 70 15.87 3.14 18.70
N SER A 71 16.33 1.90 18.47
CA SER A 71 17.74 1.65 18.12
C SER A 71 17.94 0.33 17.38
N ILE A 72 18.76 0.38 16.32
CA ILE A 72 19.38 -0.80 15.69
C ILE A 72 20.88 -0.68 16.01
N PRO A 73 21.50 -1.63 16.75
CA PRO A 73 22.92 -1.52 17.07
C PRO A 73 23.74 -1.66 15.79
N GLY A 74 24.50 -0.61 15.41
CA GLY A 74 25.41 -0.61 14.27
C GLY A 74 25.15 0.43 13.16
N TRP A 75 24.26 1.41 13.36
CA TRP A 75 24.21 2.62 12.52
C TRP A 75 25.18 3.67 13.09
N PRO A 76 26.03 4.34 12.28
CA PRO A 76 26.92 5.40 12.77
C PRO A 76 26.16 6.64 13.24
#